data_AF-M7SKA6-F1
#
_entry.id   AF-M7SKA6-F1
#
_cell.length_a   1.000
_cell.length_b   1.000
_cell.length_c   1.000
_cell.angle_alpha   90.00
_cell.angle_beta   90.00
_cell.angle_gamma   90.00
#
_symmetry.space_group_name_H-M   'P 1'
#
loop_
_entity.id
_entity.type
_entity.pdbx_description
1 polymer ?
#
loop_
_entity_poly.entity_id
_entity_poly.type
_entity_poly.pdbx_seq_one_letter_code
_entity_poly.pdbx_strand_id
1 'polypeptide(L)'
;MLKHGVDVPDVLLSDSVVMIKMMVDKNESAKLGYLRDKYVPWVDHVAHDADSHAMVLKEVMNRIYKDPCVYYRKFSIDCRKYVELVGLNMYQKTKSMEQTIRDASTS
;
A
#
# COMPACT_ATOMS: atom_id res chain seq x y z
N MET A 1 7.52 -16.59 -11.71
CA MET A 1 6.29 -15.87 -12.13
C MET A 1 5.09 -16.70 -11.70
N LEU A 2 4.13 -16.08 -10.99
CA LEU A 2 2.91 -16.76 -10.55
C LEU A 2 2.09 -17.13 -11.79
N LYS A 3 1.96 -18.44 -12.06
CA LYS A 3 1.34 -19.01 -13.27
C LYS A 3 -0.17 -18.72 -13.40
N HIS A 4 -0.83 -18.21 -12.36
CA HIS A 4 -2.29 -18.12 -12.28
C HIS A 4 -2.84 -16.73 -11.96
N GLY A 5 -2.01 -15.69 -12.02
CA GLY A 5 -2.36 -14.40 -11.44
C GLY A 5 -2.60 -14.52 -9.93
N VAL A 6 -2.83 -13.40 -9.26
CA VAL A 6 -3.30 -13.39 -7.87
C VAL A 6 -4.54 -12.52 -7.85
N ASP A 7 -5.61 -13.03 -7.27
CA ASP A 7 -6.79 -12.22 -7.02
C ASP A 7 -6.42 -11.09 -6.07
N VAL A 8 -6.77 -9.87 -6.48
CA VAL A 8 -6.51 -8.69 -5.66
C VAL A 8 -7.35 -8.78 -4.39
N PRO A 9 -6.74 -8.70 -3.19
CA PRO A 9 -7.48 -8.78 -1.94
C PRO A 9 -8.44 -7.59 -1.79
N ASP A 10 -9.63 -7.86 -1.24
CA ASP A 10 -10.63 -6.85 -0.93
C ASP A 10 -10.27 -6.13 0.37
N VAL A 11 -9.29 -5.22 0.27
CA VAL A 11 -8.76 -4.44 1.39
C VAL A 11 -8.55 -2.98 0.99
N LEU A 12 -8.59 -2.10 1.98
CA LEU A 12 -8.23 -0.70 1.83
C LEU A 12 -6.73 -0.51 2.09
N LEU A 13 -6.07 0.25 1.22
CA LEU A 13 -4.67 0.65 1.35
C LEU A 13 -4.61 2.13 1.71
N SER A 14 -3.73 2.50 2.63
CA SER A 14 -3.48 3.90 3.00
C SER A 14 -1.98 4.17 3.01
N ASP A 15 -1.58 5.36 2.58
CA ASP A 15 -0.18 5.78 2.59
C ASP A 15 0.16 6.55 3.88
N SER A 16 1.04 5.98 4.70
CA SER A 16 1.52 6.61 5.93
C SER A 16 2.25 7.94 5.68
N VAL A 17 2.90 8.11 4.52
CA VAL A 17 3.59 9.36 4.16
C VAL A 17 2.60 10.51 4.05
N VAL A 18 1.50 10.28 3.33
CA VAL A 18 0.42 11.27 3.17
C VAL A 18 -0.15 11.63 4.54
N MET A 19 -0.44 10.63 5.36
CA MET A 19 -0.99 10.87 6.70
C MET A 19 -0.07 11.71 7.57
N ILE A 20 1.22 11.36 7.65
CA ILE A 20 2.20 12.11 8.44
C ILE A 20 2.27 13.56 7.97
N LYS A 21 2.34 13.80 6.67
CA LYS A 21 2.41 15.15 6.13
C LYS A 21 1.15 15.97 6.34
N MET A 22 -0.03 15.36 6.27
CA MET A 22 -1.29 16.09 6.43
C MET A 22 -1.67 16.33 7.90
N MET A 23 -1.32 15.40 8.78
CA MET A 23 -1.81 15.39 10.15
C MET A 23 -0.77 15.85 11.18
N VAL A 24 0.52 15.74 10.88
CA VAL A 24 1.61 16.17 11.77
C VAL A 24 2.16 17.51 11.31
N ASP A 25 2.85 17.52 10.17
CA ASP A 25 3.36 18.73 9.52
C ASP A 25 3.73 18.39 8.06
N LYS A 26 3.33 19.25 7.12
CA LYS A 26 3.66 19.11 5.69
C LYS A 26 5.18 19.05 5.44
N ASN A 27 5.95 19.73 6.28
CA ASN A 27 7.41 19.80 6.21
C ASN A 27 8.09 18.63 6.94
N GLU A 28 7.33 17.79 7.66
CA GLU A 28 7.89 16.62 8.32
C GLU A 28 8.51 15.67 7.29
N SER A 29 9.70 15.18 7.61
CA SER A 29 10.34 14.13 6.82
C SER A 29 9.60 12.81 7.03
N ALA A 30 9.22 12.16 5.93
CA ALA A 30 8.55 10.86 5.97
C ALA A 30 9.52 9.68 5.79
N LYS A 31 10.84 9.92 5.89
CA LYS A 31 11.83 8.84 5.87
C LYS A 31 11.71 8.02 7.15
N LEU A 32 11.56 6.69 7.02
CA LEU A 32 11.31 5.81 8.17
C LEU A 32 12.41 5.90 9.25
N GLY A 33 13.69 6.01 8.86
CA GLY A 33 14.80 6.20 9.81
C GLY A 33 14.70 7.50 10.61
N TYR A 34 14.35 8.61 9.94
CA TYR A 34 14.13 9.90 10.62
C TYR A 34 12.96 9.81 11.60
N LEU A 35 11.86 9.19 11.19
CA LEU A 35 10.67 9.02 12.03
C LEU A 35 10.95 8.11 13.23
N ARG A 36 11.73 7.04 13.05
CA ARG A 36 12.19 6.18 14.13
C ARG A 36 12.96 6.98 15.17
N ASP A 37 14.00 7.70 14.73
CA ASP A 37 14.88 8.46 15.63
C ASP A 37 14.12 9.54 16.41
N LYS A 38 13.09 10.12 15.79
CA LYS A 38 12.26 11.16 16.40
C LYS A 38 11.18 10.64 17.35
N TYR A 39 10.45 9.60 16.95
CA TYR A 39 9.23 9.17 17.65
C TYR A 39 9.43 7.91 18.50
N VAL A 40 10.32 7.00 18.08
CA VAL A 40 10.54 5.71 18.76
C VAL A 40 12.05 5.41 18.90
N PRO A 41 12.84 6.30 19.54
CA PRO A 41 14.29 6.19 19.61
C PRO A 41 14.82 4.98 20.38
N TRP A 42 13.96 4.28 21.13
CA TRP A 42 14.29 3.03 21.84
C TRP A 42 14.27 1.79 20.92
N VAL A 43 13.85 1.93 19.66
CA VAL A 43 13.93 0.86 18.68
C VAL A 43 15.33 0.86 18.06
N ASP A 44 16.17 -0.05 18.55
CA ASP A 44 17.57 -0.21 18.13
C ASP A 44 17.72 -0.71 16.67
N HIS A 45 18.96 -0.97 16.25
CA HIS A 45 19.37 -1.44 14.92
C HIS A 45 18.32 -2.34 14.26
N VAL A 46 17.69 -1.80 13.21
CA VAL A 46 16.65 -2.45 12.44
C VAL A 46 17.34 -3.13 11.28
N ALA A 47 17.27 -4.46 11.21
CA ALA A 47 17.73 -5.16 10.02
C ALA A 47 16.98 -4.61 8.79
N HIS A 48 17.68 -4.47 7.66
CA HIS A 48 17.10 -3.90 6.44
C HIS A 48 16.19 -4.91 5.70
N ASP A 49 15.35 -5.61 6.44
CA ASP A 49 14.33 -6.53 5.95
C ASP A 49 12.93 -5.93 6.10
N ALA A 50 11.99 -6.51 5.36
CA ALA A 50 10.63 -6.00 5.25
C ALA A 50 9.86 -6.07 6.58
N ASP A 51 10.11 -7.10 7.40
CA ASP A 51 9.37 -7.32 8.64
C ASP A 51 9.82 -6.31 9.71
N SER A 52 11.13 -6.15 9.85
CA SER A 52 11.74 -5.14 10.72
C SER A 52 11.28 -3.72 10.34
N HIS A 53 11.20 -3.38 9.05
CA HIS A 53 10.68 -2.09 8.59
C HIS A 53 9.19 -1.92 8.89
N ALA A 54 8.39 -2.98 8.72
CA ALA A 54 6.96 -2.94 9.02
C ALA A 54 6.71 -2.72 10.53
N MET A 55 7.49 -3.36 11.40
CA MET A 55 7.42 -3.17 12.85
C MET A 55 7.74 -1.73 13.25
N VAL A 56 8.83 -1.14 12.73
CA VAL A 56 9.19 0.26 13.02
C VAL A 56 8.08 1.21 12.58
N LEU A 57 7.54 1.01 11.38
CA LEU A 57 6.45 1.84 10.87
C LEU A 57 5.22 1.74 11.77
N LYS A 58 4.84 0.53 12.21
CA LYS A 58 3.73 0.33 13.14
C LYS A 58 3.93 1.11 14.45
N GLU A 59 5.11 1.02 15.06
CA GLU A 59 5.41 1.71 16.32
C GLU A 59 5.40 3.24 16.14
N VAL A 60 5.99 3.75 15.06
CA VAL A 60 5.93 5.18 14.69
C VAL A 60 4.48 5.64 14.59
N MET A 61 3.64 4.91 13.85
CA MET A 61 2.24 5.29 13.63
C MET A 61 1.43 5.27 14.93
N ASN A 62 1.64 4.26 15.79
CA ASN A 62 1.01 4.18 17.11
C ASN A 62 1.46 5.31 18.04
N ARG A 63 2.71 5.79 17.89
CA ARG A 63 3.23 6.88 18.70
C ARG A 63 2.67 8.23 18.28
N ILE A 64 2.55 8.46 16.97
CA ILE A 64 2.05 9.71 16.38
C ILE A 64 0.53 9.81 16.59
N TYR A 65 -0.21 8.72 16.36
CA TYR A 65 -1.67 8.73 16.37
C TYR A 65 -2.21 7.88 17.51
N LYS A 66 -3.06 8.50 18.36
CA LYS A 66 -3.80 7.78 19.43
C LYS A 66 -4.75 6.72 18.85
N ASP A 67 -5.33 6.98 17.68
CA ASP A 67 -6.10 6.03 16.88
C ASP A 67 -5.84 6.28 15.38
N PRO A 68 -4.93 5.50 14.75
CA PRO A 68 -4.63 5.64 13.32
C PRO A 68 -5.82 5.27 12.42
N CYS A 69 -6.75 4.42 12.89
CA CYS A 69 -7.82 3.84 12.08
C CYS A 69 -8.83 4.89 11.58
N VAL A 70 -9.05 5.94 12.38
CA VAL A 70 -9.93 7.07 12.03
C VAL A 70 -9.44 7.78 10.77
N TYR A 71 -8.12 7.84 10.58
CA TYR A 71 -7.50 8.54 9.45
C TYR A 71 -7.32 7.63 8.24
N TYR A 72 -7.05 6.34 8.46
CA TYR A 72 -6.91 5.37 7.36
C TYR A 72 -8.14 5.38 6.44
N ARG A 73 -9.36 5.44 6.99
CA ARG A 73 -10.58 5.50 6.16
C ARG A 73 -10.71 6.75 5.30
N LYS A 74 -10.12 7.87 5.71
CA LYS A 74 -10.19 9.15 4.97
C LYS A 74 -9.18 9.21 3.83
N PHE A 75 -8.02 8.57 4.01
CA PHE A 75 -6.90 8.59 3.06
C PHE A 75 -6.65 7.21 2.44
N SER A 76 -7.67 6.34 2.41
CA SER A 76 -7.57 5.02 1.82
C SER A 76 -8.03 4.99 0.38
N ILE A 77 -7.40 4.11 -0.39
CA ILE A 77 -7.86 3.64 -1.70
C ILE A 77 -8.14 2.14 -1.63
N ASP A 78 -9.14 1.70 -2.39
CA ASP A 78 -9.39 0.29 -2.60
C ASP A 78 -8.20 -0.38 -3.32
N CYS A 79 -7.76 -1.55 -2.84
CA CYS A 79 -6.60 -2.25 -3.38
C CYS A 79 -6.75 -2.57 -4.88
N ARG A 80 -7.95 -2.94 -5.35
CA ARG A 80 -8.21 -3.19 -6.77
C ARG A 80 -8.05 -1.93 -7.59
N LYS A 81 -8.63 -0.82 -7.13
CA LYS A 81 -8.44 0.49 -7.79
C LYS A 81 -6.97 0.90 -7.84
N TYR A 82 -6.24 0.69 -6.74
CA TYR A 82 -4.81 0.99 -6.69
C TYR A 82 -4.03 0.17 -7.71
N VAL A 83 -4.22 -1.15 -7.71
CA VAL A 83 -3.56 -2.09 -8.63
C VAL A 83 -3.81 -1.72 -10.10
N GLU A 84 -5.04 -1.34 -10.44
CA GLU A 84 -5.40 -0.84 -11.78
C GLU A 84 -4.66 0.45 -12.14
N LEU A 85 -4.62 1.42 -11.21
CA LEU A 85 -3.95 2.71 -11.42
C LEU A 85 -2.44 2.58 -11.62
N VAL A 86 -1.78 1.70 -10.85
CA VAL A 86 -0.32 1.51 -10.95
C VAL A 86 0.08 0.50 -12.03
N GLY A 87 -0.88 -0.01 -12.81
CA GLY A 87 -0.60 -0.97 -13.88
C GLY A 87 -0.09 -2.32 -13.38
N LEU A 88 -0.33 -2.67 -12.12
CA LEU A 88 -0.04 -3.99 -11.55
C LEU A 88 -1.11 -5.01 -11.98
N ASN A 89 -1.55 -4.94 -13.24
CA ASN A 89 -2.67 -5.72 -13.75
C ASN A 89 -2.26 -7.21 -13.79
N MET A 90 -2.51 -7.91 -12.67
CA MET A 90 -2.05 -9.27 -12.42
C MET A 90 -2.92 -10.33 -13.11
N TYR A 91 -3.98 -9.90 -13.80
CA TYR A 91 -4.88 -10.74 -14.57
C TYR A 91 -5.23 -10.06 -15.90
N GLN A 92 -4.49 -10.39 -16.97
CA GLN A 92 -5.11 -10.31 -18.29
C GLN A 92 -6.14 -11.43 -18.32
N LYS A 93 -7.44 -11.11 -18.28
CA LYS A 93 -8.47 -12.07 -18.67
C LYS A 93 -8.08 -12.55 -20.07
N THR A 94 -7.55 -13.76 -20.17
CA THR A 94 -7.47 -14.46 -21.45
C THR A 94 -8.89 -14.43 -22.00
N LYS A 95 -9.10 -13.75 -23.14
CA LYS A 95 -10.38 -13.81 -23.82
C LYS A 95 -10.75 -15.29 -23.93
N SER A 96 -11.96 -15.63 -23.50
CA SER A 96 -12.50 -16.95 -23.81
C SER A 96 -12.40 -17.15 -25.32
N MET A 97 -12.12 -18.37 -25.76
CA MET A 97 -12.04 -18.70 -27.20
C MET A 97 -13.32 -18.27 -27.94
N GLU A 98 -14.47 -18.28 -27.25
CA GLU A 98 -15.76 -17.81 -27.76
C GLU A 98 -15.81 -16.29 -27.99
N GLN A 99 -15.04 -15.52 -27.23
CA GLN A 99 -14.91 -14.07 -27.38
C GLN A 99 -13.95 -13.73 -28.53
N THR A 100 -12.85 -14.48 -28.66
CA THR A 100 -11.94 -14.36 -29.80
C THR A 100 -12.62 -14.70 -31.12
N ILE A 101 -13.45 -15.76 -31.15
CA ILE A 101 -14.22 -16.14 -32.35
C ILE A 101 -15.27 -15.08 -32.70
N ARG A 102 -15.96 -14.51 -31.70
CA ARG A 102 -16.94 -13.44 -31.92
C ARG A 102 -16.29 -12.21 -32.55
N ASP A 103 -15.17 -11.74 -32.00
CA ASP A 103 -14.49 -10.54 -32.50
C ASP A 103 -13.94 -10.73 -33.93
N ALA A 104 -13.49 -11.95 -34.26
CA ALA A 104 -13.01 -12.31 -35.60
C ALA A 104 -14.14 -12.46 -36.64
N SER A 105 -15.38 -12.70 -36.19
CA SER A 105 -16.56 -12.85 -37.07
C SER A 105 -17.24 -11.52 -37.40
N THR A 106 -16.82 -10.43 -36.75
CA THR A 106 -17.36 -9.07 -36.93
C THR A 106 -16.40 -8.11 -37.65
N SER A 107 -15.29 -8.62 -38.20
CA SER A 107 -14.32 -7.86 -39.02
C SER A 107 -14.40 -8.23 -40.49
#